data_AF-A0A2H9MM82-F1
#
_entry.id   AF-A0A2H9MM82-F1
#
_cell.length_a   1.000
_cell.length_b   1.000
_cell.length_c   1.000
_cell.angle_alpha   90.00
_cell.angle_beta   90.00
_cell.angle_gamma   90.00
#
_symmetry.space_group_name_H-M   'P 1'
#
loop_
_entity.id
_entity.type
_entity.pdbx_description
1 polymer ?
#
loop_
_entity_poly.entity_id
_entity_poly.type
_entity_poly.pdbx_seq_one_letter_code
_entity_poly.pdbx_strand_id
1 'polypeptide(L)'
;MMVDEIRKVGVFIKRDFRILFTYRLAFSTAFLGIIFNLFYLVLFGSMFGSRELSALLPYGGDFISYILVGSIGWGFMWSIMGMTSSSLRSEMMMGTMESILLTSTKISTIMLAYTIFGCIFGLLSIGILISVGFLCFGVSFGTATIHTFIIMFLSALLMMGFGMIFGGLTIWVKN
;
A
#
# COMPACT_ATOMS: atom_id res chain seq x y z
N MET A 1 21.60 0.12 -22.15
CA MET A 1 21.36 -1.14 -21.40
C MET A 1 20.73 -0.91 -20.02
N MET A 2 21.36 -0.24 -19.04
CA MET A 2 20.69 0.08 -17.75
C MET A 2 19.61 1.16 -17.87
N VAL A 3 19.85 2.19 -18.68
CA VAL A 3 18.90 3.29 -18.91
C VAL A 3 17.60 2.79 -19.56
N ASP A 4 17.70 1.79 -20.43
CA ASP A 4 16.54 1.16 -21.08
C ASP A 4 15.65 0.42 -20.07
N GLU A 5 16.25 -0.27 -19.10
CA GLU A 5 15.49 -0.96 -18.04
C GLU A 5 14.76 0.02 -17.13
N ILE A 6 15.39 1.14 -16.76
CA ILE A 6 14.73 2.21 -15.98
C ILE A 6 13.56 2.79 -16.77
N ARG A 7 13.73 3.01 -18.09
CA ARG A 7 12.64 3.48 -18.94
C ARG A 7 11.49 2.49 -18.97
N LYS A 8 11.76 1.18 -19.04
CA LYS A 8 10.73 0.14 -19.00
C LYS A 8 9.95 0.18 -17.70
N VAL A 9 10.60 0.32 -16.55
CA VAL A 9 9.92 0.49 -15.25
C VAL A 9 8.93 1.66 -15.29
N GLY A 10 9.35 2.82 -15.82
CA GLY A 10 8.46 3.96 -15.99
C GLY A 10 7.26 3.70 -16.91
N VAL A 11 7.44 2.90 -17.96
CA VAL A 11 6.34 2.49 -18.86
C VAL A 11 5.36 1.56 -18.16
N PHE A 12 5.84 0.59 -17.37
CA PHE A 12 4.98 -0.29 -16.56
C PHE A 12 4.15 0.52 -15.56
N ILE A 13 4.76 1.45 -14.83
CA ILE A 13 4.05 2.34 -13.90
C ILE A 13 2.97 3.14 -14.63
N LYS A 14 3.29 3.74 -15.78
CA LYS A 14 2.31 4.49 -16.58
C LYS A 14 1.14 3.61 -17.06
N ARG A 15 1.44 2.37 -17.45
CA ARG A 15 0.44 1.37 -17.84
C ARG A 15 -0.49 1.06 -16.67
N ASP A 16 0.06 0.78 -15.49
CA ASP A 16 -0.72 0.40 -14.31
C ASP A 16 -1.60 1.56 -13.82
N PHE A 17 -1.10 2.81 -13.88
CA PHE A 17 -1.93 3.99 -13.65
C PHE A 17 -3.06 4.12 -14.67
N ARG A 18 -2.80 3.88 -15.96
CA ARG A 18 -3.84 3.94 -16.99
C ARG A 18 -4.92 2.89 -16.76
N ILE A 19 -4.54 1.68 -16.36
CA ILE A 19 -5.47 0.62 -15.96
C ILE A 19 -6.32 1.10 -14.79
N LEU A 20 -5.68 1.61 -13.74
CA LEU A 20 -6.34 2.11 -12.54
C LEU A 20 -7.40 3.19 -12.85
N PHE A 21 -7.07 4.16 -13.71
CA PHE A 21 -8.01 5.22 -14.12
C PHE A 21 -9.10 4.74 -15.09
N THR A 22 -8.84 3.71 -15.89
CA THR A 22 -9.82 3.14 -16.82
C THR A 22 -10.88 2.33 -16.06
N TYR A 23 -10.46 1.51 -15.09
CA TYR A 23 -11.35 0.71 -14.25
C TYR A 23 -11.88 1.51 -13.06
N ARG A 24 -12.65 2.56 -13.37
CA ARG A 24 -13.22 3.51 -12.38
C ARG A 24 -13.96 2.83 -11.22
N LEU A 25 -14.71 1.76 -11.50
CA LEU A 25 -15.43 1.03 -10.46
C LEU A 25 -14.48 0.31 -9.49
N ALA A 26 -13.47 -0.39 -10.01
CA ALA A 26 -12.48 -1.06 -9.18
C ALA A 26 -11.68 -0.06 -8.33
N PHE A 27 -11.31 1.08 -8.92
CA PHE A 27 -10.70 2.20 -8.22
C PHE A 27 -11.60 2.69 -7.09
N SER A 28 -12.82 3.14 -7.39
CA SER A 28 -13.76 3.67 -6.38
C SER A 28 -14.05 2.67 -5.27
N THR A 29 -14.24 1.39 -5.58
CA THR A 29 -14.48 0.35 -4.56
C THR A 29 -13.26 0.14 -3.66
N ALA A 30 -12.04 0.18 -4.21
CA ALA A 30 -10.82 0.08 -3.41
C ALA A 30 -10.68 1.27 -2.45
N PHE A 31 -10.93 2.49 -2.92
CA PHE A 31 -10.88 3.69 -2.07
C PHE A 31 -11.95 3.68 -0.99
N LEU A 32 -13.20 3.38 -1.36
CA LEU A 32 -14.28 3.26 -0.40
C LEU A 32 -13.98 2.17 0.62
N GLY A 33 -13.46 1.02 0.20
CA GLY A 33 -13.09 -0.07 1.10
C GLY A 33 -12.08 0.35 2.18
N ILE A 34 -11.03 1.09 1.77
CA ILE A 34 -10.02 1.62 2.71
C ILE A 34 -10.65 2.60 3.71
N ILE A 35 -11.50 3.52 3.24
CA ILE A 35 -12.19 4.49 4.09
C ILE A 35 -13.17 3.79 5.04
N PHE A 36 -14.00 2.89 4.54
CA PHE A 36 -14.94 2.11 5.35
C PHE A 36 -14.23 1.28 6.41
N ASN A 37 -13.06 0.70 6.08
CA ASN A 37 -12.26 -0.02 7.06
C ASN A 37 -11.79 0.89 8.20
N LEU A 38 -11.32 2.10 7.88
CA LEU A 38 -10.96 3.09 8.90
C LEU A 38 -12.17 3.47 9.76
N PHE A 39 -13.31 3.78 9.14
CA PHE A 39 -14.54 4.12 9.85
C PHE A 39 -14.97 2.99 10.79
N TYR A 40 -14.93 1.75 10.32
CA TYR A 40 -15.25 0.58 11.13
C TYR A 40 -14.36 0.50 12.38
N LEU A 41 -13.05 0.67 12.22
CA LEU A 41 -12.10 0.65 13.34
C LEU A 41 -12.34 1.79 14.34
N VAL A 42 -12.63 3.00 13.85
CA VAL A 42 -12.90 4.15 14.72
C VAL A 42 -14.24 3.98 15.45
N LEU A 43 -15.30 3.51 14.77
CA LEU A 43 -16.59 3.23 15.39
C LEU A 43 -16.45 2.15 16.46
N PHE A 44 -15.71 1.08 16.18
CA PHE A 44 -15.39 0.05 17.17
C PHE A 44 -14.69 0.66 18.39
N GLY A 45 -13.74 1.57 18.16
CA GLY A 45 -13.09 2.36 19.22
C GLY A 45 -14.04 3.17 20.09
N SER A 46 -14.98 3.85 19.45
CA SER A 46 -15.96 4.70 20.15
C SER A 46 -16.88 3.92 21.09
N MET A 47 -17.03 2.60 20.90
CA MET A 47 -17.82 1.74 21.79
C MET A 47 -17.25 1.66 23.21
N PHE A 48 -15.95 1.91 23.39
CA PHE A 48 -15.31 1.90 24.71
C PHE A 48 -15.60 3.16 25.54
N GLY A 49 -16.38 4.12 25.01
CA GLY A 49 -16.97 5.25 25.74
C GLY A 49 -16.01 6.34 26.19
N SER A 50 -14.71 6.05 26.30
CA SER A 50 -13.67 7.00 26.69
C SER A 50 -12.67 7.17 25.56
N ARG A 51 -12.49 8.41 25.10
CA ARG A 51 -11.48 8.77 24.08
C ARG A 51 -10.06 8.63 24.62
N GLU A 52 -9.91 8.79 25.93
CA GLU A 52 -8.65 8.66 26.65
C GLU A 52 -8.57 7.33 27.38
N LEU A 53 -7.58 6.52 27.02
CA LEU A 53 -7.25 5.29 27.74
C LEU A 53 -5.93 5.51 28.50
N SER A 54 -5.90 5.19 29.79
CA SER A 54 -4.68 5.28 30.61
C SER A 54 -3.52 4.43 30.05
N ALA A 55 -3.83 3.34 29.35
CA ALA A 55 -2.82 2.51 28.67
C ALA A 55 -2.16 3.21 27.47
N LEU A 56 -2.79 4.25 26.89
CA LEU A 56 -2.31 4.99 25.73
C LEU A 56 -1.64 6.32 26.07
N LEU A 57 -1.52 6.68 27.35
CA LEU A 57 -0.77 7.85 27.81
C LEU A 57 0.63 8.01 27.16
N PRO A 58 1.48 6.97 27.02
CA PRO A 58 2.78 7.12 26.36
C PRO A 58 2.70 7.36 24.84
N TYR A 59 1.54 7.15 24.21
CA TYR A 59 1.32 7.29 22.77
C TYR A 59 0.43 8.48 22.39
N GLY A 60 0.11 9.35 23.35
CA GLY A 60 -0.69 10.57 23.14
C GLY A 60 -2.13 10.50 23.70
N GLY A 61 -2.51 9.40 24.36
CA GLY A 61 -3.77 9.29 25.10
C GLY A 61 -5.03 9.09 24.25
N ASP A 62 -5.09 9.65 23.04
CA ASP A 62 -6.24 9.55 22.13
C ASP A 62 -6.24 8.23 21.35
N PHE A 63 -7.21 7.36 21.66
CA PHE A 63 -7.40 6.08 21.00
C PHE A 63 -7.61 6.21 19.50
N ILE A 64 -8.36 7.23 19.06
CA ILE A 64 -8.70 7.43 17.63
C ILE A 64 -7.43 7.75 16.85
N SER A 65 -6.61 8.66 17.37
CA SER A 65 -5.31 9.01 16.80
C SER A 65 -4.37 7.79 16.69
N TYR A 66 -4.32 6.97 17.73
CA TYR A 66 -3.49 5.76 17.76
C TYR A 66 -3.90 4.73 16.70
N ILE A 67 -5.20 4.38 16.65
CA ILE A 67 -5.71 3.44 15.63
C ILE A 67 -5.50 3.97 14.23
N LEU A 68 -5.73 5.27 14.02
CA LEU A 68 -5.62 5.86 12.69
C LEU A 68 -4.18 5.80 12.17
N VAL A 69 -3.19 6.19 12.99
CA VAL A 69 -1.77 6.08 12.63
C VAL A 69 -1.36 4.62 12.43
N GLY A 70 -1.80 3.72 13.31
CA GLY A 70 -1.51 2.29 13.21
C GLY A 70 -2.09 1.66 11.93
N SER A 71 -3.34 1.97 11.61
CA SER A 71 -4.04 1.50 10.40
C SER A 71 -3.35 2.00 9.12
N ILE A 72 -2.95 3.27 9.09
CA ILE A 72 -2.22 3.87 7.97
C ILE A 72 -0.89 3.16 7.75
N GLY A 73 -0.09 2.99 8.82
CA GLY A 73 1.20 2.31 8.76
C GLY A 73 1.07 0.86 8.32
N TRP A 74 0.12 0.12 8.91
CA TRP A 74 -0.18 -1.26 8.55
C TRP A 74 -0.62 -1.39 7.08
N GLY A 75 -1.56 -0.56 6.65
CA GLY A 75 -2.07 -0.54 5.28
C GLY A 75 -0.96 -0.25 4.25
N PHE A 76 -0.05 0.67 4.57
CA PHE A 76 1.11 0.97 3.73
C PHE A 76 2.04 -0.23 3.57
N MET A 77 2.43 -0.88 4.68
CA MET A 77 3.29 -2.06 4.65
C MET A 77 2.64 -3.21 3.88
N TRP A 78 1.35 -3.45 4.13
CA TRP A 78 0.58 -4.48 3.45
C TRP A 78 0.46 -4.22 1.94
N SER A 79 0.26 -2.96 1.53
CA SER A 79 0.17 -2.57 0.12
C SER A 79 1.48 -2.88 -0.62
N ILE A 80 2.63 -2.57 -0.03
CA ILE A 80 3.94 -2.86 -0.64
C ILE A 80 4.16 -4.36 -0.79
N MET A 81 3.89 -5.11 0.27
CA MET A 81 4.10 -6.56 0.30
C MET A 81 3.17 -7.29 -0.68
N GLY A 82 1.90 -6.90 -0.74
CA GLY A 82 0.88 -7.61 -1.53
C GLY A 82 0.85 -7.25 -3.02
N MET A 83 1.37 -6.09 -3.42
CA MET A 83 1.21 -5.59 -4.80
C MET A 83 1.85 -6.50 -5.84
N THR A 84 3.00 -7.08 -5.54
CA THR A 84 3.71 -7.94 -6.49
C THR A 84 2.94 -9.22 -6.77
N SER A 85 2.48 -9.91 -5.73
CA SER A 85 1.66 -11.12 -5.87
C SER A 85 0.31 -10.84 -6.54
N SER A 86 -0.35 -9.74 -6.18
CA SER A 86 -1.66 -9.39 -6.77
C SER A 86 -1.55 -9.05 -8.26
N SER A 87 -0.54 -8.27 -8.63
CA SER A 87 -0.27 -7.91 -10.04
C SER A 87 0.06 -9.14 -10.86
N LEU A 88 0.90 -10.02 -10.33
CA LEU A 88 1.31 -11.24 -11.03
C LEU A 88 0.13 -12.20 -11.22
N ARG A 89 -0.69 -12.40 -10.19
CA ARG A 89 -1.91 -13.20 -10.29
C ARG A 89 -2.89 -12.61 -11.30
N SER A 90 -3.02 -11.29 -11.36
CA SER A 90 -3.86 -10.63 -12.36
C SER A 90 -3.39 -10.93 -13.78
N GLU A 91 -2.08 -10.84 -14.03
CA GLU A 91 -1.49 -11.14 -15.35
C GLU A 91 -1.60 -12.63 -15.71
N MET A 92 -1.54 -13.54 -14.71
CA MET A 92 -1.79 -14.97 -14.92
C MET A 92 -3.25 -15.24 -15.28
N MET A 93 -4.20 -14.63 -14.56
CA MET A 93 -5.64 -14.78 -14.83
C MET A 93 -6.05 -14.21 -16.19
N MET A 94 -5.37 -13.15 -16.65
CA MET A 94 -5.57 -12.56 -17.98
C MET A 94 -4.83 -13.32 -19.10
N GLY A 95 -3.96 -14.27 -18.78
CA GLY A 95 -3.13 -15.00 -19.76
C GLY A 95 -2.02 -14.15 -20.40
N THR A 96 -1.74 -12.96 -19.87
CA THR A 96 -0.77 -12.00 -20.41
C THR A 96 0.65 -12.22 -19.88
N MET A 97 0.79 -12.99 -18.80
CA MET A 97 2.09 -13.28 -18.18
C MET A 97 3.10 -13.87 -19.19
N GLU A 98 2.68 -14.86 -19.98
CA GLU A 98 3.56 -15.51 -20.97
C GLU A 98 4.05 -14.51 -22.02
N SER A 99 3.17 -13.63 -22.50
CA SER A 99 3.53 -12.58 -23.47
C SER A 99 4.53 -11.58 -22.89
N ILE A 100 4.36 -11.20 -21.62
CA ILE A 100 5.29 -10.31 -20.92
C ILE A 100 6.66 -10.96 -20.73
N LEU A 101 6.70 -12.26 -20.40
CA LEU A 101 7.95 -13.01 -20.21
C LEU A 101 8.71 -13.27 -21.52
N LEU A 102 8.00 -13.36 -22.65
CA LEU A 102 8.61 -13.46 -23.98
C LEU A 102 9.24 -12.15 -24.46
N THR A 103 8.92 -11.03 -23.81
CA THR A 103 9.52 -9.73 -24.13
C THR A 103 10.98 -9.69 -23.62
N SER A 104 11.84 -8.88 -24.23
CA SER A 104 13.24 -8.68 -23.80
C SER A 104 13.35 -7.85 -22.49
N THR A 105 12.60 -8.22 -21.45
CA THR A 105 12.57 -7.54 -20.15
C THR A 105 12.97 -8.51 -19.07
N LYS A 106 13.91 -8.12 -18.20
CA LYS A 106 14.33 -8.98 -17.10
C LYS A 106 13.18 -9.13 -16.09
N ILE A 107 13.02 -10.33 -15.53
CA ILE A 107 12.01 -10.61 -14.50
C ILE A 107 12.19 -9.69 -13.28
N SER A 108 13.43 -9.42 -12.89
CA SER A 108 13.74 -8.49 -11.78
C SER A 108 13.24 -7.07 -12.04
N THR A 109 13.31 -6.58 -13.28
CA THR A 109 12.80 -5.27 -13.68
C THR A 109 11.27 -5.20 -13.57
N ILE A 110 10.57 -6.27 -13.94
CA ILE A 110 9.10 -6.38 -13.83
C ILE A 110 8.69 -6.38 -12.36
N MET A 111 9.35 -7.20 -11.54
CA MET A 111 9.09 -7.26 -10.08
C MET A 111 9.34 -5.91 -9.41
N LEU A 112 10.43 -5.23 -9.75
CA LEU A 112 10.72 -3.88 -9.26
C LEU A 112 9.63 -2.88 -9.66
N ALA A 113 9.12 -2.95 -10.90
CA ALA A 113 8.06 -2.07 -11.35
C ALA A 113 6.76 -2.24 -10.54
N TYR A 114 6.34 -3.48 -10.28
CA TYR A 114 5.16 -3.76 -9.45
C TYR A 114 5.34 -3.30 -8.00
N THR A 115 6.51 -3.52 -7.42
CA THR A 115 6.82 -3.07 -6.06
C THR A 115 6.84 -1.54 -5.96
N ILE A 116 7.45 -0.85 -6.93
CA ILE A 116 7.46 0.62 -6.97
C ILE A 116 6.03 1.16 -7.14
N PHE A 117 5.23 0.54 -8.00
CA PHE A 117 3.82 0.89 -8.14
C PHE A 117 3.05 0.71 -6.82
N GLY A 118 3.30 -0.38 -6.08
CA GLY A 118 2.74 -0.62 -4.75
C GLY A 118 3.13 0.43 -3.72
N CYS A 119 4.38 0.90 -3.76
CA CYS A 119 4.85 2.01 -2.93
C CYS A 119 4.12 3.32 -3.25
N ILE A 120 3.99 3.66 -4.53
CA ILE A 120 3.29 4.88 -4.97
C ILE A 120 1.81 4.82 -4.57
N PHE A 121 1.14 3.69 -4.79
CA PHE A 121 -0.25 3.50 -4.40
C PHE A 121 -0.44 3.55 -2.87
N GLY A 122 0.50 2.98 -2.12
CA GLY A 122 0.53 3.05 -0.67
C GLY A 122 0.68 4.48 -0.16
N LEU A 123 1.58 5.27 -0.74
CA LEU A 123 1.75 6.69 -0.40
C LEU A 123 0.48 7.52 -0.68
N LEU A 124 -0.17 7.24 -1.81
CA LEU A 124 -1.45 7.88 -2.15
C LEU A 124 -2.55 7.51 -1.14
N SER A 125 -2.59 6.24 -0.71
CA SER A 125 -3.51 5.77 0.32
C SER A 125 -3.26 6.43 1.68
N ILE A 126 -1.99 6.60 2.08
CA ILE A 126 -1.61 7.35 3.30
C ILE A 126 -2.17 8.77 3.23
N GLY A 127 -1.91 9.50 2.14
CA GLY A 127 -2.36 10.88 1.99
C GLY A 127 -3.88 11.04 2.12
N ILE A 128 -4.63 10.09 1.55
CA ILE A 128 -6.09 10.08 1.63
C ILE A 128 -6.57 9.77 3.05
N LEU A 129 -6.02 8.74 3.69
CA LEU A 129 -6.40 8.36 5.05
C LEU A 129 -6.09 9.45 6.07
N ILE A 130 -4.95 10.15 5.94
CA ILE A 130 -4.62 11.31 6.77
C ILE A 130 -5.65 12.43 6.55
N SER A 131 -6.00 12.71 5.30
CA SER A 131 -6.99 13.75 4.95
C SER A 131 -8.36 13.43 5.53
N VAL A 132 -8.81 12.17 5.41
CA VAL A 132 -10.07 11.69 5.99
C VAL A 132 -10.01 11.73 7.53
N GLY A 133 -8.88 11.34 8.12
CA GLY A 133 -8.64 11.40 9.56
C GLY A 133 -8.77 12.81 10.12
N PHE A 134 -8.14 13.77 9.44
CA PHE A 134 -8.21 15.17 9.82
C PHE A 134 -9.62 15.75 9.66
N LEU A 135 -10.26 15.55 8.49
CA LEU A 135 -11.55 16.15 8.17
C LEU A 135 -12.73 15.54 8.95
N CYS A 136 -12.76 14.22 9.12
CA CYS A 136 -13.89 13.54 9.76
C CYS A 136 -13.75 13.44 11.29
N PHE A 137 -12.53 13.28 11.81
CA PHE A 137 -12.30 13.01 13.24
C PHE A 137 -11.57 14.14 13.99
N GLY A 138 -11.13 15.19 13.27
CA GLY A 138 -10.46 16.35 13.87
C GLY A 138 -9.14 16.00 14.57
N VAL A 139 -8.47 14.94 14.14
CA VAL A 139 -7.24 14.45 14.76
C VAL A 139 -6.08 15.40 14.49
N SER A 140 -5.43 15.89 15.55
CA SER A 140 -4.16 16.60 15.45
C SER A 140 -3.01 15.60 15.38
N PHE A 141 -2.37 15.48 14.22
CA PHE A 141 -1.15 14.69 14.11
C PHE A 141 0.01 15.40 14.82
N GLY A 142 0.68 14.69 15.72
CA GLY A 142 1.91 15.19 16.34
C GLY A 142 3.02 15.44 15.32
N THR A 143 4.07 16.15 15.74
CA THR A 143 5.22 16.42 14.88
C THR A 143 5.95 15.12 14.53
N ALA A 144 6.00 14.77 13.25
CA ALA A 144 6.79 13.65 12.77
C ALA A 144 8.29 13.98 12.87
N THR A 145 9.02 13.19 13.65
CA THR A 145 10.48 13.31 13.77
C THR A 145 11.16 12.62 12.59
N ILE A 146 12.38 13.03 12.25
CA ILE A 146 13.20 12.38 11.21
C ILE A 146 13.32 10.85 11.39
N HIS A 147 13.36 10.38 12.65
CA HIS A 147 13.39 8.95 12.99
C HIS A 147 12.18 8.18 12.45
N THR A 148 10.99 8.78 12.45
CA THR A 148 9.77 8.15 11.91
C THR A 148 9.90 7.88 10.42
N PHE A 149 10.47 8.84 9.66
CA PHE A 149 10.72 8.66 8.23
C PHE A 149 11.76 7.57 7.95
N ILE A 150 12.82 7.49 8.74
CA ILE A 150 13.86 6.45 8.61
C ILE A 150 13.26 5.07 8.86
N ILE A 151 12.50 4.90 9.94
CA ILE A 151 11.85 3.63 10.28
C ILE A 151 10.87 3.23 9.17
N MET A 152 10.03 4.16 8.73
CA MET A 152 9.06 3.89 7.66
C MET A 152 9.75 3.49 6.35
N PHE A 153 10.85 4.16 5.99
CA PHE A 153 11.63 3.83 4.80
C PHE A 153 12.29 2.44 4.90
N LEU A 154 12.90 2.13 6.05
CA LEU A 154 13.53 0.83 6.27
C LEU A 154 12.49 -0.30 6.28
N SER A 155 11.33 -0.10 6.93
CA SER A 155 10.23 -1.05 6.90
C SER A 155 9.68 -1.23 5.49
N ALA A 156 9.56 -0.17 4.70
CA ALA A 156 9.16 -0.27 3.30
C ALA A 156 10.13 -1.16 2.52
N LEU A 157 11.44 -0.95 2.64
CA LEU A 157 12.46 -1.79 1.99
C LEU A 157 12.36 -3.27 2.38
N LEU A 158 12.12 -3.57 3.66
CA LEU A 158 11.92 -4.95 4.12
C LEU A 158 10.67 -5.56 3.46
N MET A 159 9.56 -4.83 3.43
CA MET A 159 8.31 -5.29 2.80
C MET A 159 8.45 -5.49 1.30
N MET A 160 9.28 -4.69 0.61
CA MET A 160 9.61 -4.92 -0.80
C MET A 160 10.26 -6.28 -1.03
N GLY A 161 11.20 -6.67 -0.15
CA GLY A 161 11.84 -7.97 -0.19
C GLY A 161 10.85 -9.12 0.00
N PHE A 162 9.97 -9.02 1.01
CA PHE A 162 8.90 -9.99 1.22
C PHE A 162 7.96 -10.09 0.03
N GLY A 163 7.54 -8.97 -0.56
CA GLY A 163 6.66 -8.96 -1.73
C GLY A 163 7.25 -9.68 -2.94
N MET A 164 8.58 -9.58 -3.17
CA MET A 164 9.24 -10.33 -4.24
C MET A 164 9.24 -11.84 -3.97
N ILE A 165 9.51 -12.26 -2.73
CA ILE A 165 9.48 -13.68 -2.33
C ILE A 165 8.08 -14.26 -2.53
N PHE A 166 7.05 -13.56 -2.04
CA PHE A 166 5.67 -13.99 -2.22
C PHE A 166 5.22 -13.99 -3.68
N GLY A 167 5.68 -13.05 -4.50
CA GLY A 167 5.44 -13.05 -5.94
C GLY A 167 5.97 -14.32 -6.60
N GLY A 168 7.20 -14.72 -6.28
CA GLY A 168 7.77 -15.98 -6.78
C GLY A 168 6.99 -17.22 -6.32
N LEU A 169 6.58 -17.25 -5.05
CA LEU A 169 5.74 -18.32 -4.52
C LEU A 169 4.37 -18.41 -5.21
N THR A 170 3.75 -17.27 -5.56
CA THR A 170 2.48 -17.25 -6.30
C THR A 170 2.58 -17.97 -7.65
N ILE A 171 3.70 -17.83 -8.37
CA ILE A 171 3.93 -18.57 -9.62
C ILE A 171 4.00 -20.08 -9.34
N TRP A 172 4.72 -20.47 -8.28
CA TRP A 172 4.93 -21.89 -7.95
C TRP A 172 3.65 -22.59 -7.52
N VAL A 173 2.81 -21.94 -6.72
CA VAL A 173 1.60 -22.55 -6.16
C VAL A 173 0.48 -22.74 -7.19
N LYS A 174 0.58 -22.11 -8.37
CA LYS A 174 -0.34 -22.28 -9.51
C LYS A 174 -1.84 -22.29 -9.11
N ASN A 175 -2.23 -21.36 -8.23
CA ASN A 175 -3.61 -21.10 -7.80
C ASN A 175 -3.93 -19.61 -7.89
#